data_AF-A0A6A6GVW9-F1
#
_entry.id   AF-A0A6A6GVW9-F1
#
_cell.length_a   1.000
_cell.length_b   1.000
_cell.length_c   1.000
_cell.angle_alpha   90.00
_cell.angle_beta   90.00
_cell.angle_gamma   90.00
#
_symmetry.space_group_name_H-M   'P 1'
#
loop_
_entity.id
_entity.type
_entity.pdbx_description
1 polymer ?
#
loop_
_entity_poly.entity_id
_entity_poly.type
_entity_poly.pdbx_seq_one_letter_code
_entity_poly.pdbx_strand_id
1 'polypeptide(L)'
;MNTSLQIMCLLPRLHIPRQSYIWCALSHLVCIINPAADMWSKSTYLVSYCSMVQPHLYLTTIAPLHESVNSVMSTMIRSLTLREYLTTANPTLQLAWISEADEEIDKSPPKKKKKKNKPNSASSTKNESYSELETVSEWKEFTLETIIELFGGSTSSILNRTYDLQDFSQTHPCFHQISDEDSLEALLIKHTQSTILEALQKTTNTLLDQEVTMVRGGQASLFHLDRPDSKIKLRPDWAGRCYLRAARNILPGETKPSRVFSSRVLRDCVDERDQVKDPNADCLWPARQVAAYCAYSHMRYGYIITDEELIVVRIGTLLEQRKNTADDDLMEDTFDKPRFEWQSIPWNHGDDGAKITVNLALWALHVLAASNGLLDWKYSELSKEKIKRREEQRPLQHAATSSFETDMTESQNERRTEQERGEGGDSDAELESPTRNAVAGPSREPVYNLRRKPQQSFQSQTSTVPDSDDEPFHSQPGSTQSSFANRLQEVRLPGKRQLEEDEVEARKIPRHGKSKQKRPLASNIS
;
A
#
# COMPACT_ATOMS: atom_id res chain seq x y z
N MET A 1 -32.80 5.51 -14.51
CA MET A 1 -32.70 6.15 -15.85
C MET A 1 -34.04 6.68 -16.38
N ASN A 2 -35.17 5.97 -16.26
CA ASN A 2 -36.48 6.47 -16.74
C ASN A 2 -36.99 7.75 -16.05
N THR A 3 -36.67 7.97 -14.77
CA THR A 3 -37.05 9.18 -14.03
C THR A 3 -36.27 10.43 -14.46
N SER A 4 -34.99 10.30 -14.84
CA SER A 4 -34.17 11.43 -15.31
C SER A 4 -34.59 11.95 -16.68
N LEU A 5 -35.11 11.06 -17.55
CA LEU A 5 -35.64 11.43 -18.87
C LEU A 5 -37.00 12.14 -18.79
N GLN A 6 -37.84 11.83 -17.80
CA GLN A 6 -39.10 12.54 -17.58
C GLN A 6 -38.92 13.98 -17.10
N ILE A 7 -37.85 14.27 -16.33
CA ILE A 7 -37.54 15.62 -15.85
C ILE A 7 -37.12 16.54 -17.01
N MET A 8 -36.39 16.02 -17.99
CA MET A 8 -35.98 16.79 -19.19
C MET A 8 -37.16 17.21 -20.08
N CYS A 9 -38.24 16.44 -20.10
CA CYS A 9 -39.44 16.74 -20.90
C CYS A 9 -40.38 17.77 -20.26
N LEU A 10 -40.25 18.04 -18.95
CA LEU A 10 -41.14 18.96 -18.21
C LEU A 10 -40.62 20.40 -18.10
N LEU A 11 -39.32 20.62 -18.33
CA LEU A 11 -38.69 21.93 -18.20
C LEU A 11 -39.25 23.02 -19.15
N PRO A 12 -39.61 22.76 -20.43
CA PRO A 12 -40.02 23.83 -21.36
C PRO A 12 -41.30 24.60 -21.00
N ARG A 13 -42.07 24.15 -19.99
CA ARG A 13 -43.37 24.75 -19.62
C ARG A 13 -43.32 25.73 -18.45
N LEU A 14 -42.16 25.94 -17.82
CA LEU A 14 -42.02 26.87 -16.71
C LEU A 14 -41.37 28.18 -17.19
N HIS A 15 -42.06 29.30 -16.98
CA HIS A 15 -41.60 30.65 -17.30
C HIS A 15 -40.52 31.09 -16.29
N ILE A 16 -39.36 30.45 -16.37
CA ILE A 16 -38.20 30.73 -15.50
C ILE A 16 -37.26 31.70 -16.25
N PRO A 17 -36.71 32.73 -15.58
CA PRO A 17 -35.72 33.64 -16.18
C PRO A 17 -34.54 32.86 -16.78
N ARG A 18 -34.08 33.26 -17.97
CA ARG A 18 -32.98 32.58 -18.71
C ARG A 18 -31.71 32.35 -17.88
N GLN A 19 -31.44 33.17 -16.86
CA GLN A 19 -30.28 32.99 -15.97
C GLN A 19 -30.39 31.74 -15.09
N SER A 20 -31.58 31.34 -14.63
CA SER A 20 -31.73 30.16 -13.77
C SER A 20 -31.64 28.85 -14.56
N TYR A 21 -31.97 28.86 -15.85
CA TYR A 21 -31.73 27.72 -16.76
C TYR A 21 -30.25 27.40 -16.88
N ILE A 22 -29.40 28.42 -16.94
CA ILE A 22 -27.96 28.26 -17.07
C ILE A 22 -27.38 27.66 -15.79
N TRP A 23 -27.82 28.11 -14.61
CA TRP A 23 -27.38 27.54 -13.33
C TRP A 23 -27.88 26.11 -13.10
N CYS A 24 -29.11 25.80 -13.50
CA CYS A 24 -29.67 24.45 -13.38
C CYS A 24 -29.00 23.47 -14.36
N ALA A 25 -28.76 23.90 -15.60
CA ALA A 25 -28.03 23.12 -16.61
C ALA A 25 -26.56 22.93 -16.22
N LEU A 26 -25.88 23.94 -15.68
CA LEU A 26 -24.50 23.83 -15.20
C LEU A 26 -24.39 22.93 -13.96
N SER A 27 -25.34 23.01 -13.03
CA SER A 27 -25.43 22.10 -11.87
C SER A 27 -25.59 20.65 -12.32
N HIS A 28 -26.51 20.38 -13.27
CA HIS A 28 -26.69 19.04 -13.83
C HIS A 28 -25.49 18.56 -14.65
N LEU A 29 -24.84 19.43 -15.42
CA LEU A 29 -23.64 19.08 -16.18
C LEU A 29 -22.48 18.72 -15.24
N VAL A 30 -22.33 19.44 -14.12
CA VAL A 30 -21.32 19.16 -13.08
C VAL A 30 -21.62 17.85 -12.35
N CYS A 31 -22.89 17.51 -12.08
CA CYS A 31 -23.27 16.22 -11.48
C CYS A 31 -23.06 15.02 -12.41
N ILE A 32 -23.16 15.21 -13.74
CA ILE A 32 -22.85 14.15 -14.72
C ILE A 32 -21.33 13.90 -14.82
N ILE A 33 -20.51 14.92 -14.58
CA ILE A 33 -19.06 14.86 -14.80
C ILE A 33 -18.29 14.34 -13.57
N ASN A 34 -18.81 14.41 -12.34
CA ASN A 34 -18.07 13.94 -11.15
C ASN A 34 -18.96 13.50 -9.96
N PRO A 35 -19.29 12.20 -9.82
CA PRO A 35 -20.41 11.77 -8.97
C PRO A 35 -20.11 11.49 -7.48
N ALA A 36 -18.87 11.31 -7.03
CA ALA A 36 -18.66 10.55 -5.78
C ALA A 36 -18.38 11.37 -4.49
N ALA A 37 -17.74 12.54 -4.55
CA ALA A 37 -17.26 13.20 -3.31
C ALA A 37 -17.90 14.58 -3.02
N ASP A 38 -18.47 15.25 -4.02
CA ASP A 38 -18.94 16.63 -3.89
C ASP A 38 -20.48 16.75 -3.90
N MET A 39 -21.18 15.62 -4.05
CA MET A 39 -22.65 15.58 -4.10
C MET A 39 -23.30 15.99 -2.79
N TRP A 40 -22.72 15.64 -1.63
CA TRP A 40 -23.31 15.98 -0.33
C TRP A 40 -23.22 17.48 -0.04
N SER A 41 -22.01 18.06 -0.07
CA SER A 41 -21.79 19.50 0.13
C SER A 41 -22.66 20.36 -0.79
N LYS A 42 -22.70 20.02 -2.08
CA LYS A 42 -23.49 20.75 -3.07
C LYS A 42 -24.99 20.49 -2.97
N SER A 43 -25.43 19.27 -2.63
CA SER A 43 -26.83 18.96 -2.35
C SER A 43 -27.34 19.79 -1.17
N THR A 44 -26.59 19.81 -0.06
CA THR A 44 -26.95 20.58 1.13
C THR A 44 -27.00 22.07 0.81
N TYR A 45 -26.06 22.59 0.03
CA TYR A 45 -26.07 23.99 -0.42
C TYR A 45 -27.26 24.30 -1.32
N LEU A 46 -27.59 23.43 -2.27
CA LEU A 46 -28.72 23.62 -3.19
C LEU A 46 -30.06 23.55 -2.44
N VAL A 47 -30.19 22.62 -1.49
CA VAL A 47 -31.34 22.48 -0.58
C VAL A 47 -31.49 23.73 0.29
N SER A 48 -30.40 24.24 0.85
CA SER A 48 -30.40 25.44 1.70
C SER A 48 -30.73 26.70 0.88
N TYR A 49 -30.14 26.85 -0.30
CA TYR A 49 -30.41 27.98 -1.21
C TYR A 49 -31.85 27.97 -1.74
N CYS A 50 -32.35 26.82 -2.20
CA CYS A 50 -33.69 26.72 -2.76
C CYS A 50 -34.78 26.85 -1.69
N SER A 51 -34.54 26.39 -0.46
CA SER A 51 -35.48 26.60 0.64
C SER A 51 -35.59 28.09 1.04
N MET A 52 -34.51 28.87 0.91
CA MET A 52 -34.52 30.32 1.15
C MET A 52 -35.12 31.14 0.00
N VAL A 53 -34.73 30.86 -1.25
CA VAL A 53 -35.02 31.77 -2.37
C VAL A 53 -36.34 31.42 -3.08
N GLN A 54 -36.73 30.15 -3.14
CA GLN A 54 -37.98 29.71 -3.77
C GLN A 54 -38.64 28.57 -2.99
N PRO A 55 -39.30 28.86 -1.86
CA PRO A 55 -39.89 27.85 -0.97
C PRO A 55 -40.88 26.93 -1.69
N HIS A 56 -41.65 27.48 -2.62
CA HIS A 56 -42.63 26.71 -3.39
C HIS A 56 -41.97 25.70 -4.34
N LEU A 57 -40.87 26.06 -5.02
CA LEU A 57 -40.12 25.13 -5.88
C LEU A 57 -39.42 24.06 -5.04
N TYR A 58 -38.92 24.45 -3.87
CA TYR A 58 -38.32 23.52 -2.93
C TYR A 58 -39.32 22.44 -2.49
N LEU A 59 -40.49 22.86 -1.98
CA LEU A 59 -41.49 21.94 -1.46
C LEU A 59 -42.09 21.00 -2.52
N THR A 60 -42.35 21.50 -3.74
CA THR A 60 -43.03 20.69 -4.75
C THR A 60 -42.12 19.82 -5.59
N THR A 61 -40.83 20.16 -5.69
CA THR A 61 -39.95 19.54 -6.70
C THR A 61 -38.64 19.06 -6.10
N ILE A 62 -37.97 19.88 -5.29
CA ILE A 62 -36.64 19.54 -4.77
C ILE A 62 -36.76 18.60 -3.56
N ALA A 63 -37.71 18.83 -2.65
CA ALA A 63 -37.89 18.01 -1.46
C ALA A 63 -38.24 16.55 -1.79
N PRO A 64 -39.19 16.23 -2.70
CA PRO A 64 -39.47 14.84 -3.08
C PRO A 64 -38.28 14.17 -3.80
N LEU A 65 -37.51 14.93 -4.58
CA LEU A 65 -36.33 14.42 -5.28
C LEU A 65 -35.19 14.14 -4.29
N HIS A 66 -34.99 15.04 -3.33
CA HIS A 66 -34.04 14.88 -2.23
C HIS A 66 -34.41 13.70 -1.33
N GLU A 67 -35.69 13.52 -1.01
CA GLU A 67 -36.19 12.36 -0.27
C GLU A 67 -36.01 11.05 -1.06
N SER A 68 -36.25 11.07 -2.37
CA SER A 68 -35.99 9.92 -3.25
C SER A 68 -34.50 9.58 -3.34
N VAL A 69 -33.63 10.58 -3.46
CA VAL A 69 -32.16 10.38 -3.47
C VAL A 69 -31.69 9.86 -2.11
N ASN A 70 -32.18 10.42 -1.01
CA ASN A 70 -31.84 9.95 0.33
C ASN A 70 -32.37 8.55 0.61
N SER A 71 -33.55 8.19 0.08
CA SER A 71 -34.08 6.83 0.16
C SER A 71 -33.19 5.84 -0.59
N VAL A 72 -32.78 6.16 -1.82
CA VAL A 72 -31.85 5.32 -2.60
C VAL A 72 -30.47 5.23 -1.91
N MET A 73 -29.93 6.34 -1.41
CA MET A 73 -28.66 6.32 -0.69
C MET A 73 -28.76 5.57 0.64
N SER A 74 -29.90 5.68 1.34
CA SER A 74 -30.17 4.91 2.57
C SER A 74 -30.31 3.42 2.27
N THR A 75 -30.77 3.02 1.09
CA THR A 75 -30.75 1.59 0.69
C THR A 75 -29.35 1.07 0.37
N MET A 76 -28.37 1.96 0.13
CA MET A 76 -26.97 1.58 -0.11
C MET A 76 -26.16 1.45 1.18
N ILE A 77 -26.64 2.02 2.29
CA ILE A 77 -26.03 1.88 3.61
C ILE A 77 -26.69 0.71 4.32
N ARG A 78 -25.91 -0.31 4.66
CA ARG A 78 -26.38 -1.45 5.44
C ARG A 78 -25.74 -1.40 6.82
N SER A 79 -26.56 -1.66 7.84
CA SER A 79 -26.07 -1.88 9.19
C SER A 79 -25.56 -3.32 9.27
N LEU A 80 -24.25 -3.50 9.10
CA LEU A 80 -23.59 -4.81 9.08
C LEU A 80 -22.52 -4.84 10.15
N THR A 81 -22.26 -6.01 10.72
CA THR A 81 -21.01 -6.19 11.46
C THR A 81 -19.83 -6.07 10.51
N LEU A 82 -18.69 -5.58 11.00
CA LEU A 82 -17.50 -5.49 10.16
C LEU A 82 -17.06 -6.87 9.65
N ARG A 83 -17.28 -7.93 10.46
CA ARG A 83 -17.04 -9.31 10.04
C ARG A 83 -17.88 -9.65 8.82
N GLU A 84 -19.20 -9.51 8.90
CA GLU A 84 -20.11 -9.79 7.77
C GLU A 84 -19.72 -8.97 6.53
N TYR A 85 -19.33 -7.72 6.73
CA TYR A 85 -18.89 -6.84 5.66
C TYR A 85 -17.63 -7.35 4.96
N LEU A 86 -16.59 -7.69 5.73
CA LEU A 86 -15.32 -8.20 5.20
C LEU A 86 -15.44 -9.64 4.69
N THR A 87 -16.39 -10.43 5.19
CA THR A 87 -16.64 -11.80 4.72
C THR A 87 -17.74 -11.90 3.67
N THR A 88 -18.31 -10.77 3.23
CA THR A 88 -19.29 -10.77 2.15
C THR A 88 -18.66 -11.41 0.92
N ALA A 89 -19.40 -12.31 0.28
CA ALA A 89 -18.93 -13.02 -0.90
C ALA A 89 -18.42 -12.04 -1.95
N ASN A 90 -17.24 -12.31 -2.49
CA ASN A 90 -16.70 -11.52 -3.58
C ASN A 90 -17.62 -11.64 -4.81
N PRO A 91 -17.68 -10.61 -5.67
CA PRO A 91 -18.40 -10.73 -6.93
C PRO A 91 -17.87 -11.94 -7.69
N THR A 92 -18.80 -12.81 -8.14
CA THR A 92 -18.44 -13.98 -8.93
C THR A 92 -17.71 -13.54 -10.19
N LEU A 93 -16.42 -13.80 -10.27
CA LEU A 93 -15.60 -13.46 -11.41
C LEU A 93 -15.96 -14.39 -12.58
N GLN A 94 -16.36 -13.81 -13.71
CA GLN A 94 -16.48 -14.57 -14.95
C GLN A 94 -15.17 -14.38 -15.70
N LEU A 95 -14.30 -15.38 -15.60
CA LEU A 95 -13.07 -15.42 -16.37
C LEU A 95 -13.42 -15.54 -17.86
N ALA A 96 -13.57 -14.39 -18.53
CA ALA A 96 -13.82 -14.26 -19.96
C ALA A 96 -12.52 -14.41 -20.75
N TRP A 97 -11.64 -15.30 -20.30
CA TRP A 97 -10.52 -15.70 -21.11
C TRP A 97 -11.12 -16.37 -22.34
N ILE A 98 -10.97 -15.69 -23.48
CA ILE A 98 -11.22 -16.27 -24.79
C ILE A 98 -10.40 -17.55 -24.79
N SER A 99 -11.07 -18.69 -24.58
CA SER A 99 -10.41 -19.97 -24.68
C SER A 99 -9.82 -19.99 -26.08
N GLU A 100 -8.49 -20.07 -26.17
CA GLU A 100 -7.78 -20.28 -27.43
C GLU A 100 -8.28 -21.55 -28.16
N ALA A 101 -9.19 -22.31 -27.55
CA ALA A 101 -9.99 -23.37 -28.14
C ALA A 101 -10.83 -22.95 -29.36
N ASP A 102 -11.11 -21.66 -29.59
CA ASP A 102 -11.74 -21.19 -30.84
C ASP A 102 -10.71 -20.81 -31.94
N GLU A 103 -9.39 -20.99 -31.69
CA GLU A 103 -8.41 -21.13 -32.79
C GLU A 103 -8.41 -22.56 -33.36
N GLU A 104 -9.57 -23.22 -33.43
CA GLU A 104 -9.84 -24.29 -34.41
C GLU A 104 -9.94 -23.68 -35.83
N ILE A 105 -8.90 -22.93 -36.23
CA ILE A 105 -8.74 -22.35 -37.55
C ILE A 105 -8.23 -23.45 -38.47
N ASP A 106 -9.19 -24.06 -39.15
CA ASP A 106 -9.17 -24.31 -40.59
C ASP A 106 -7.90 -24.99 -41.12
N LYS A 107 -8.01 -26.30 -41.42
CA LYS A 107 -7.02 -27.13 -42.12
C LYS A 107 -6.79 -26.70 -43.58
N SER A 108 -6.96 -25.43 -43.91
CA SER A 108 -6.66 -24.91 -45.23
C SER A 108 -5.13 -24.79 -45.43
N PRO A 109 -4.63 -25.12 -46.63
CA PRO A 109 -3.20 -25.29 -46.88
C PRO A 109 -2.40 -23.98 -46.63
N PRO A 110 -1.12 -24.09 -46.26
CA PRO A 110 -0.32 -22.98 -45.74
C PRO A 110 -0.09 -21.91 -46.81
N LYS A 111 -0.95 -20.89 -46.84
CA LYS A 111 -0.62 -19.62 -47.50
C LYS A 111 0.49 -18.97 -46.69
N LYS A 112 1.60 -18.62 -47.36
CA LYS A 112 2.80 -17.96 -46.81
C LYS A 112 2.41 -16.93 -45.73
N LYS A 113 2.55 -17.32 -44.46
CA LYS A 113 2.09 -16.54 -43.31
C LYS A 113 2.95 -15.28 -43.21
N LYS A 114 2.34 -14.11 -43.48
CA LYS A 114 2.85 -12.82 -43.02
C LYS A 114 3.15 -12.97 -41.53
N LYS A 115 4.36 -12.59 -41.08
CA LYS A 115 4.73 -12.51 -39.66
C LYS A 115 3.62 -11.73 -38.94
N LYS A 116 2.67 -12.42 -38.31
CA LYS A 116 1.74 -11.80 -37.36
C LYS A 116 2.63 -11.34 -36.22
N ASN A 117 2.68 -10.03 -35.99
CA ASN A 117 3.29 -9.47 -34.80
C ASN A 117 2.65 -10.21 -33.62
N LYS A 118 3.44 -11.00 -32.89
CA LYS A 118 2.99 -11.54 -31.62
C LYS A 118 2.51 -10.34 -30.81
N PRO A 119 1.30 -10.38 -30.22
CA PRO A 119 0.93 -9.35 -29.27
C PRO A 119 2.08 -9.27 -28.27
N ASN A 120 2.64 -8.08 -28.09
CA ASN A 120 3.63 -7.83 -27.06
C ASN A 120 2.94 -8.14 -25.74
N SER A 121 2.98 -9.40 -25.30
CA SER A 121 2.58 -9.78 -23.96
C SER A 121 3.31 -8.82 -23.05
N ALA A 122 2.55 -7.98 -22.34
CA ALA A 122 3.09 -7.00 -21.41
C ALA A 122 4.16 -7.72 -20.59
N SER A 123 5.43 -7.45 -20.90
CA SER A 123 6.50 -8.20 -20.26
C SER A 123 6.49 -7.72 -18.83
N SER A 124 6.27 -8.64 -17.89
CA SER A 124 6.47 -8.36 -16.48
C SER A 124 7.73 -7.53 -16.31
N THR A 125 7.68 -6.45 -15.53
CA THR A 125 8.82 -5.55 -15.36
C THR A 125 9.91 -6.31 -14.63
N LYS A 126 10.81 -6.93 -15.39
CA LYS A 126 11.96 -7.64 -14.86
C LYS A 126 13.01 -6.62 -14.45
N ASN A 127 13.50 -6.73 -13.23
CA ASN A 127 14.63 -5.98 -12.77
C ASN A 127 15.67 -6.94 -12.22
N GLU A 128 16.77 -7.10 -12.94
CA GLU A 128 17.88 -8.00 -12.58
C GLU A 128 18.49 -7.70 -11.21
N SER A 129 18.22 -6.51 -10.64
CA SER A 129 18.64 -6.20 -9.28
C SER A 129 17.83 -6.91 -8.20
N TYR A 130 16.66 -7.49 -8.50
CA TYR A 130 15.88 -8.20 -7.49
C TYR A 130 16.53 -9.55 -7.19
N SER A 131 16.82 -9.78 -5.92
CA SER A 131 17.49 -10.99 -5.46
C SER A 131 16.68 -12.24 -5.76
N GLU A 132 17.41 -13.33 -5.94
CA GLU A 132 16.85 -14.66 -6.13
C GLU A 132 16.16 -15.14 -4.84
N LEU A 133 15.10 -15.94 -5.00
CA LEU A 133 14.46 -16.60 -3.85
C LEU A 133 15.10 -17.97 -3.69
N GLU A 134 15.93 -18.15 -2.66
CA GLU A 134 16.51 -19.47 -2.34
C GLU A 134 15.47 -20.36 -1.63
N THR A 135 14.64 -19.76 -0.76
CA THR A 135 13.65 -20.47 0.05
C THR A 135 12.27 -19.86 -0.09
N VAL A 136 11.27 -20.73 -0.32
CA VAL A 136 9.86 -20.34 -0.42
C VAL A 136 9.04 -21.39 0.35
N SER A 137 8.33 -20.97 1.38
CA SER A 137 7.51 -21.88 2.20
C SER A 137 6.10 -21.36 2.44
N GLU A 138 5.18 -22.24 2.81
CA GLU A 138 3.80 -21.86 3.11
C GLU A 138 3.68 -21.23 4.51
N TRP A 139 3.03 -20.07 4.60
CA TRP A 139 2.74 -19.36 5.83
C TRP A 139 1.48 -19.91 6.52
N LYS A 140 1.60 -21.15 7.01
CA LYS A 140 0.50 -21.94 7.59
C LYS A 140 -0.21 -21.30 8.77
N GLU A 141 0.40 -20.31 9.41
CA GLU A 141 -0.16 -19.60 10.55
C GLU A 141 -1.21 -18.56 10.14
N PHE A 142 -1.24 -18.14 8.86
CA PHE A 142 -2.17 -17.10 8.40
C PHE A 142 -3.58 -17.68 8.14
N THR A 143 -4.23 -18.10 9.22
CA THR A 143 -5.59 -18.67 9.21
C THR A 143 -6.61 -17.72 9.85
N LEU A 144 -7.90 -18.00 9.66
CA LEU A 144 -8.98 -17.22 10.28
C LEU A 144 -8.89 -17.25 11.80
N GLU A 145 -8.61 -18.42 12.38
CA GLU A 145 -8.50 -18.64 13.82
C GLU A 145 -7.37 -17.80 14.39
N THR A 146 -6.19 -17.84 13.75
CA THR A 146 -5.02 -17.08 14.20
C THR A 146 -5.25 -15.58 14.05
N ILE A 147 -5.92 -15.13 12.99
CA ILE A 147 -6.32 -13.73 12.85
C ILE A 147 -7.24 -13.33 14.00
N ILE A 148 -8.29 -14.10 14.27
CA ILE A 148 -9.22 -13.80 15.39
C ILE A 148 -8.46 -13.76 16.73
N GLU A 149 -7.52 -14.69 16.96
CA GLU A 149 -6.72 -14.77 18.19
C GLU A 149 -5.74 -13.59 18.35
N LEU A 150 -4.96 -13.27 17.31
CA LEU A 150 -3.97 -12.18 17.28
C LEU A 150 -4.57 -10.84 17.69
N PHE A 151 -5.82 -10.67 17.29
CA PHE A 151 -6.60 -9.48 17.46
C PHE A 151 -7.37 -9.47 18.81
N GLY A 152 -7.38 -10.59 19.53
CA GLY A 152 -7.87 -10.73 20.90
C GLY A 152 -9.35 -10.38 21.11
N GLY A 153 -9.72 -10.19 22.38
CA GLY A 153 -11.10 -9.82 22.77
C GLY A 153 -11.51 -8.44 22.26
N SER A 154 -10.58 -7.48 22.20
CA SER A 154 -10.85 -6.13 21.70
C SER A 154 -11.28 -6.13 20.23
N THR A 155 -10.68 -6.97 19.40
CA THR A 155 -11.05 -6.97 17.98
C THR A 155 -12.20 -7.89 17.67
N SER A 156 -12.40 -8.97 18.44
CA SER A 156 -13.67 -9.68 18.40
C SER A 156 -14.84 -8.70 18.62
N SER A 157 -14.66 -7.72 19.51
CA SER A 157 -15.65 -6.64 19.67
C SER A 157 -15.75 -5.71 18.45
N ILE A 158 -14.64 -5.40 17.76
CA ILE A 158 -14.63 -4.53 16.57
C ILE A 158 -15.19 -5.23 15.33
N LEU A 159 -14.83 -6.49 15.10
CA LEU A 159 -15.35 -7.32 14.02
C LEU A 159 -16.85 -7.57 14.19
N ASN A 160 -17.31 -7.79 15.41
CA ASN A 160 -18.73 -7.98 15.71
C ASN A 160 -19.50 -6.67 15.94
N ARG A 161 -18.82 -5.51 15.90
CA ARG A 161 -19.49 -4.21 16.01
C ARG A 161 -20.20 -3.91 14.70
N THR A 162 -21.44 -3.43 14.82
CA THR A 162 -22.23 -2.96 13.68
C THR A 162 -21.79 -1.56 13.29
N TYR A 163 -21.65 -1.35 11.98
CA TYR A 163 -21.38 -0.06 11.37
C TYR A 163 -22.35 0.20 10.22
N ASP A 164 -22.58 1.47 9.96
CA ASP A 164 -23.24 1.92 8.73
C ASP A 164 -22.19 1.88 7.61
N LEU A 165 -22.25 0.83 6.78
CA LEU A 165 -21.27 0.52 5.74
C LEU A 165 -21.91 0.57 4.36
N GLN A 166 -21.16 1.05 3.37
CA GLN A 166 -21.62 1.10 1.99
C GLN A 166 -21.54 -0.27 1.32
N ASP A 167 -22.60 -0.64 0.61
CA ASP A 167 -22.63 -1.87 -0.17
C ASP A 167 -21.89 -1.71 -1.51
N PHE A 168 -20.64 -2.17 -1.58
CA PHE A 168 -19.86 -2.20 -2.82
C PHE A 168 -20.04 -3.49 -3.63
N SER A 169 -20.87 -4.45 -3.18
CA SER A 169 -21.07 -5.72 -3.89
C SER A 169 -21.69 -5.54 -5.28
N GLN A 170 -22.44 -4.44 -5.46
CA GLN A 170 -23.05 -4.06 -6.74
C GLN A 170 -22.00 -3.48 -7.69
N THR A 171 -21.31 -4.37 -8.39
CA THR A 171 -20.41 -4.02 -9.49
C THR A 171 -21.14 -4.18 -10.83
N HIS A 172 -20.89 -3.27 -11.76
CA HIS A 172 -21.47 -3.37 -13.10
C HIS A 172 -20.95 -4.66 -13.79
N PRO A 173 -21.79 -5.43 -14.51
CA PRO A 173 -21.38 -6.70 -15.11
C PRO A 173 -20.16 -6.64 -16.03
N CYS A 174 -19.85 -5.46 -16.59
CA CYS A 174 -18.63 -5.28 -17.39
C CYS A 174 -17.33 -5.47 -16.59
N PHE A 175 -17.34 -5.26 -15.28
CA PHE A 175 -16.18 -5.51 -14.41
C PHE A 175 -16.02 -6.99 -14.06
N HIS A 176 -17.00 -7.84 -14.37
CA HIS A 176 -16.91 -9.28 -14.10
C HIS A 176 -16.10 -10.02 -15.16
N GLN A 177 -15.85 -9.39 -16.31
CA GLN A 177 -15.05 -9.93 -17.40
C GLN A 177 -13.59 -9.48 -17.23
N ILE A 178 -12.77 -10.37 -16.69
CA ILE A 178 -11.33 -10.15 -16.55
C ILE A 178 -10.64 -10.70 -17.79
N SER A 179 -9.98 -9.83 -18.54
CA SER A 179 -9.27 -10.17 -19.79
C SER A 179 -7.80 -9.77 -19.79
N ASP A 180 -7.39 -8.97 -18.80
CA ASP A 180 -6.06 -8.44 -18.62
C ASP A 180 -5.87 -7.89 -17.19
N GLU A 181 -4.69 -7.34 -16.92
CA GLU A 181 -4.32 -6.74 -15.64
C GLU A 181 -5.17 -5.50 -15.35
N ASP A 182 -5.43 -4.65 -16.36
CA ASP A 182 -6.22 -3.42 -16.23
C ASP A 182 -7.68 -3.70 -15.82
N SER A 183 -8.33 -4.70 -16.42
CA SER A 183 -9.70 -5.10 -16.08
C SER A 183 -9.79 -5.70 -14.68
N LEU A 184 -8.80 -6.49 -14.25
CA LEU A 184 -8.69 -6.96 -12.87
C LEU A 184 -8.52 -5.78 -11.89
N GLU A 185 -7.60 -4.87 -12.18
CA GLU A 185 -7.38 -3.67 -11.35
C GLU A 185 -8.65 -2.83 -11.22
N ALA A 186 -9.38 -2.61 -12.30
CA ALA A 186 -10.59 -1.80 -12.29
C ALA A 186 -11.65 -2.39 -11.32
N LEU A 187 -11.78 -3.73 -11.30
CA LEU A 187 -12.62 -4.42 -10.33
C LEU A 187 -12.09 -4.27 -8.90
N LEU A 188 -10.78 -4.46 -8.71
CA LEU A 188 -10.14 -4.34 -7.39
C LEU A 188 -10.31 -2.94 -6.80
N ILE A 189 -10.18 -1.87 -7.61
CA ILE A 189 -10.46 -0.50 -7.16
C ILE A 189 -11.92 -0.37 -6.73
N LYS A 190 -12.84 -0.79 -7.61
CA LYS A 190 -14.26 -0.53 -7.41
C LYS A 190 -14.80 -1.25 -6.18
N HIS A 191 -14.43 -2.51 -6.01
CA HIS A 191 -14.91 -3.38 -4.95
C HIS A 191 -13.93 -3.43 -3.77
N THR A 192 -12.80 -4.11 -3.94
CA THR A 192 -11.86 -4.46 -2.86
C THR A 192 -11.31 -3.22 -2.17
N GLN A 193 -10.73 -2.28 -2.90
CA GLN A 193 -10.14 -1.08 -2.31
C GLN A 193 -11.19 -0.24 -1.57
N SER A 194 -12.38 -0.04 -2.14
CA SER A 194 -13.47 0.69 -1.49
C SER A 194 -13.87 0.05 -0.15
N THR A 195 -14.07 -1.27 -0.13
CA THR A 195 -14.39 -2.04 1.08
C THR A 195 -13.29 -1.93 2.13
N ILE A 196 -12.03 -2.09 1.73
CA ILE A 196 -10.88 -2.02 2.63
C ILE A 196 -10.69 -0.60 3.19
N LEU A 197 -10.83 0.43 2.36
CA LEU A 197 -10.71 1.82 2.82
C LEU A 197 -11.75 2.16 3.88
N GLU A 198 -13.02 1.80 3.64
CA GLU A 198 -14.08 2.03 4.63
C GLU A 198 -13.80 1.25 5.92
N ALA A 199 -13.43 -0.03 5.83
CA ALA A 199 -13.08 -0.85 6.98
C ALA A 199 -11.90 -0.27 7.78
N LEU A 200 -10.83 0.15 7.12
CA LEU A 200 -9.65 0.75 7.77
C LEU A 200 -10.01 2.08 8.44
N GLN A 201 -10.79 2.93 7.79
CA GLN A 201 -11.24 4.22 8.35
C GLN A 201 -12.03 4.04 9.66
N LYS A 202 -12.86 3.00 9.75
CA LYS A 202 -13.66 2.71 10.96
C LYS A 202 -12.85 2.08 12.09
N THR A 203 -11.76 1.38 11.78
CA THR A 203 -11.10 0.49 12.76
C THR A 203 -9.72 0.93 13.21
N THR A 204 -8.91 1.51 12.33
CA THR A 204 -7.47 1.67 12.57
C THR A 204 -7.16 2.68 13.67
N ASN A 205 -7.89 3.78 13.77
CA ASN A 205 -7.75 4.71 14.90
C ASN A 205 -8.07 4.04 16.24
N THR A 206 -9.11 3.20 16.30
CA THR A 206 -9.49 2.48 17.53
C THR A 206 -8.46 1.41 17.91
N LEU A 207 -7.93 0.69 16.90
CA LEU A 207 -6.99 -0.41 17.10
C LEU A 207 -5.56 0.06 17.39
N LEU A 208 -5.10 1.07 16.65
CA LEU A 208 -3.69 1.42 16.52
C LEU A 208 -3.38 2.86 16.94
N ASP A 209 -4.39 3.72 17.13
CA ASP A 209 -4.22 5.18 17.29
C ASP A 209 -3.50 5.83 16.09
N GLN A 210 -3.82 5.34 14.89
CA GLN A 210 -3.29 5.87 13.63
C GLN A 210 -4.20 5.54 12.45
N GLU A 211 -4.14 6.39 11.44
CA GLU A 211 -4.83 6.19 10.18
C GLU A 211 -3.97 5.37 9.21
N VAL A 212 -4.59 4.33 8.65
CA VAL A 212 -4.02 3.49 7.59
C VAL A 212 -4.93 3.54 6.38
N THR A 213 -4.35 3.69 5.20
CA THR A 213 -5.11 3.77 3.93
C THR A 213 -4.50 2.85 2.89
N MET A 214 -5.35 2.23 2.07
CA MET A 214 -4.93 1.44 0.90
C MET A 214 -4.92 2.35 -0.35
N VAL A 215 -3.78 2.45 -1.04
CA VAL A 215 -3.61 3.30 -2.23
C VAL A 215 -3.06 2.51 -3.42
N ARG A 216 -3.08 3.12 -4.61
CA ARG A 216 -2.61 2.51 -5.86
C ARG A 216 -1.67 3.39 -6.68
N GLY A 217 -0.95 2.75 -7.60
CA GLY A 217 -0.18 3.38 -8.67
C GLY A 217 0.85 4.38 -8.14
N GLY A 218 0.83 5.62 -8.65
CA GLY A 218 1.79 6.64 -8.22
C GLY A 218 1.79 6.92 -6.72
N GLN A 219 0.68 6.71 -6.02
CA GLN A 219 0.61 6.89 -4.56
C GLN A 219 1.21 5.71 -3.78
N ALA A 220 1.39 4.55 -4.42
CA ALA A 220 2.00 3.37 -3.82
C ALA A 220 3.54 3.39 -3.90
N SER A 221 4.12 4.29 -4.71
CA SER A 221 5.56 4.40 -4.93
C SER A 221 6.33 4.74 -3.64
N LEU A 222 7.54 4.18 -3.55
CA LEU A 222 8.46 4.29 -2.43
C LEU A 222 9.37 5.54 -2.51
N PHE A 223 8.77 6.72 -2.69
CA PHE A 223 9.51 7.98 -2.99
C PHE A 223 10.61 8.36 -1.99
N HIS A 224 10.54 7.88 -0.74
CA HIS A 224 11.52 8.23 0.30
C HIS A 224 12.77 7.34 0.32
N LEU A 225 12.78 6.26 -0.48
CA LEU A 225 13.89 5.30 -0.56
C LEU A 225 14.63 5.34 -1.89
N ASP A 226 14.18 6.22 -2.80
CA ASP A 226 14.94 6.63 -3.97
C ASP A 226 16.14 7.45 -3.46
N ARG A 227 17.16 6.75 -2.93
CA ARG A 227 18.50 7.34 -2.79
C ARG A 227 18.81 7.96 -4.17
N PRO A 228 19.26 9.22 -4.26
CA PRO A 228 19.50 9.86 -5.54
C PRO A 228 20.44 9.05 -6.46
N ASP A 229 21.22 8.16 -5.86
CA ASP A 229 22.15 7.25 -6.54
C ASP A 229 21.58 5.84 -6.80
N SER A 230 20.43 5.46 -6.18
CA SER A 230 19.79 4.18 -6.48
C SER A 230 19.11 4.25 -7.85
N LYS A 231 19.60 3.45 -8.79
CA LYS A 231 18.99 3.31 -10.12
C LYS A 231 17.65 2.57 -10.08
N ILE A 232 17.27 2.03 -8.93
CA ILE A 232 16.14 1.13 -8.76
C ILE A 232 14.90 1.96 -8.41
N LYS A 233 14.00 2.11 -9.37
CA LYS A 233 12.69 2.74 -9.15
C LYS A 233 11.68 1.67 -8.74
N LEU A 234 11.23 1.72 -7.51
CA LEU A 234 10.23 0.77 -6.99
C LEU A 234 8.82 1.34 -7.15
N ARG A 235 7.98 0.59 -7.85
CA ARG A 235 6.62 0.99 -8.21
C ARG A 235 5.65 -0.16 -7.98
N PRO A 236 5.37 -0.50 -6.72
CA PRO A 236 4.30 -1.44 -6.44
C PRO A 236 2.97 -0.90 -6.97
N ASP A 237 2.11 -1.78 -7.45
CA ASP A 237 0.76 -1.42 -7.91
C ASP A 237 -0.10 -0.91 -6.75
N TRP A 238 0.14 -1.45 -5.55
CA TRP A 238 -0.61 -1.14 -4.34
C TRP A 238 0.29 -0.85 -3.13
N ALA A 239 -0.26 -0.10 -2.18
CA ALA A 239 0.39 0.15 -0.90
C ALA A 239 -0.64 0.31 0.22
N GLY A 240 -0.34 -0.25 1.39
CA GLY A 240 -0.82 0.32 2.64
C GLY A 240 0.03 1.54 3.00
N ARG A 241 -0.58 2.68 3.32
CA ARG A 241 0.13 3.88 3.82
C ARG A 241 -0.30 4.17 5.24
N CYS A 242 0.69 4.54 6.07
CA CYS A 242 0.47 4.96 7.44
C CYS A 242 0.95 6.40 7.62
N TYR A 243 0.06 7.29 8.07
CA TYR A 243 0.38 8.71 8.22
C TYR A 243 1.45 8.98 9.28
N LEU A 244 1.48 8.20 10.37
CA LEU A 244 2.51 8.36 11.42
C LEU A 244 3.92 8.06 10.92
N ARG A 245 4.05 7.25 9.87
CA ARG A 245 5.34 6.93 9.24
C ARG A 245 5.59 7.81 8.03
N ALA A 246 5.29 9.11 8.12
CA ALA A 246 5.40 10.07 7.02
C ALA A 246 4.65 9.62 5.74
N ALA A 247 3.53 8.93 5.92
CA ALA A 247 2.77 8.33 4.82
C ALA A 247 3.63 7.43 3.91
N ARG A 248 4.61 6.72 4.49
CA ARG A 248 5.39 5.67 3.80
C ARG A 248 4.50 4.49 3.44
N ASN A 249 4.90 3.77 2.39
CA ASN A 249 4.33 2.47 2.07
C ASN A 249 4.79 1.46 3.13
N ILE A 250 3.84 0.90 3.86
CA ILE A 250 4.03 -0.09 4.91
C ILE A 250 3.61 -1.50 4.50
N LEU A 251 2.98 -1.64 3.33
CA LEU A 251 2.46 -2.90 2.83
C LEU A 251 2.42 -2.86 1.30
N PRO A 252 3.55 -3.13 0.62
CA PRO A 252 3.59 -3.16 -0.84
C PRO A 252 2.77 -4.33 -1.40
N GLY A 253 2.11 -4.11 -2.52
CA GLY A 253 1.37 -5.15 -3.22
C GLY A 253 1.45 -5.03 -4.75
N GLU A 254 1.23 -6.16 -5.42
CA GLU A 254 1.21 -6.28 -6.88
C GLU A 254 -0.11 -6.89 -7.35
N THR A 255 -0.57 -6.50 -8.54
CA THR A 255 -1.65 -7.19 -9.26
C THR A 255 -1.04 -8.00 -10.38
N LYS A 256 -1.39 -9.28 -10.50
CA LYS A 256 -0.94 -10.12 -11.62
C LYS A 256 -2.05 -11.06 -12.06
N PRO A 257 -2.29 -11.24 -13.36
CA PRO A 257 -3.19 -12.28 -13.83
C PRO A 257 -2.72 -13.67 -13.38
N SER A 258 -3.65 -14.55 -13.02
CA SER A 258 -3.43 -15.93 -12.55
C SER A 258 -2.62 -16.78 -13.55
N ARG A 259 -2.82 -16.52 -14.85
CA ARG A 259 -2.03 -17.11 -15.96
C ARG A 259 -0.55 -16.72 -15.96
N VAL A 260 -0.21 -15.57 -15.37
CA VAL A 260 1.17 -15.09 -15.23
C VAL A 260 1.76 -15.61 -13.93
N PHE A 261 0.97 -15.59 -12.85
CA PHE A 261 1.42 -15.96 -11.52
C PHE A 261 0.27 -16.47 -10.66
N SER A 262 0.51 -17.55 -9.92
CA SER A 262 -0.43 -18.11 -8.94
C SER A 262 0.34 -18.86 -7.85
N SER A 263 -0.34 -19.23 -6.77
CA SER A 263 0.23 -20.07 -5.71
C SER A 263 0.64 -21.45 -6.21
N ARG A 264 0.06 -21.94 -7.31
CA ARG A 264 0.48 -23.20 -7.96
C ARG A 264 1.92 -23.09 -8.44
N VAL A 265 2.30 -21.95 -9.04
CA VAL A 265 3.68 -21.68 -9.47
C VAL A 265 4.63 -21.81 -8.28
N LEU A 266 4.31 -21.20 -7.14
CA LEU A 266 5.15 -21.29 -5.94
C LEU A 266 5.31 -22.73 -5.46
N ARG A 267 4.23 -23.51 -5.39
CA ARG A 267 4.27 -24.94 -5.03
C ARG A 267 5.09 -25.78 -6.00
N ASP A 268 4.96 -25.54 -7.30
CA ASP A 268 5.64 -26.33 -8.33
C ASP A 268 7.15 -26.02 -8.39
N CYS A 269 7.54 -24.81 -7.98
CA CYS A 269 8.93 -24.36 -8.00
C CYS A 269 9.75 -24.80 -6.79
N VAL A 270 9.14 -25.34 -5.73
CA VAL A 270 9.84 -25.77 -4.51
C VAL A 270 10.01 -27.29 -4.42
N ASP A 271 11.06 -27.73 -3.74
CA ASP A 271 11.28 -29.12 -3.36
C ASP A 271 10.67 -29.46 -1.98
N GLU A 272 10.88 -30.69 -1.49
CA GLU A 272 10.36 -31.15 -0.20
C GLU A 272 10.94 -30.41 1.02
N ARG A 273 11.98 -29.59 0.83
CA ARG A 273 12.66 -28.81 1.86
C ARG A 273 12.43 -27.31 1.70
N ASP A 274 11.38 -26.95 0.97
CA ASP A 274 11.02 -25.56 0.66
C ASP A 274 12.14 -24.80 -0.09
N GLN A 275 13.07 -25.51 -0.75
CA GLN A 275 14.12 -24.91 -1.56
C GLN A 275 13.62 -24.71 -2.99
N VAL A 276 13.92 -23.56 -3.57
CA VAL A 276 13.54 -23.27 -4.96
C VAL A 276 14.42 -24.08 -5.91
N LYS A 277 13.79 -24.88 -6.79
CA LYS A 277 14.47 -25.76 -7.76
C LYS A 277 15.33 -24.99 -8.77
N ASP A 278 14.81 -23.86 -9.24
CA ASP A 278 15.50 -22.92 -10.13
C ASP A 278 15.25 -21.49 -9.61
N PRO A 279 16.17 -20.96 -8.78
CA PRO A 279 16.08 -19.60 -8.26
C PRO A 279 16.12 -18.52 -9.33
N ASN A 280 16.35 -18.85 -10.60
CA ASN A 280 16.32 -17.96 -11.77
C ASN A 280 15.10 -18.14 -12.68
N ALA A 281 14.14 -18.98 -12.26
CA ALA A 281 12.92 -19.19 -13.02
C ALA A 281 12.11 -17.90 -13.19
N ASP A 282 11.76 -17.62 -14.45
CA ASP A 282 10.99 -16.43 -14.84
C ASP A 282 9.61 -16.36 -14.18
N CYS A 283 9.01 -17.50 -13.85
CA CYS A 283 7.71 -17.55 -13.18
C CYS A 283 7.76 -17.01 -11.74
N LEU A 284 8.95 -16.81 -11.14
CA LEU A 284 9.12 -16.26 -9.79
C LEU A 284 9.27 -14.73 -9.76
N TRP A 285 9.27 -14.05 -10.92
CA TRP A 285 9.48 -12.60 -10.97
C TRP A 285 8.54 -11.80 -10.07
N PRO A 286 7.21 -12.06 -10.04
CA PRO A 286 6.30 -11.33 -9.14
C PRO A 286 6.62 -11.53 -7.66
N ALA A 287 7.05 -12.73 -7.25
CA ALA A 287 7.44 -12.99 -5.87
C ALA A 287 8.73 -12.23 -5.49
N ARG A 288 9.74 -12.24 -6.37
CA ARG A 288 10.97 -11.44 -6.19
C ARG A 288 10.69 -9.95 -6.09
N GLN A 289 9.78 -9.45 -6.93
CA GLN A 289 9.40 -8.05 -6.95
C GLN A 289 8.78 -7.62 -5.61
N VAL A 290 7.83 -8.39 -5.07
CA VAL A 290 7.25 -8.10 -3.74
C VAL A 290 8.28 -8.25 -2.62
N ALA A 291 9.15 -9.27 -2.67
CA ALA A 291 10.23 -9.44 -1.70
C ALA A 291 11.19 -8.24 -1.70
N ALA A 292 11.59 -7.76 -2.88
CA ALA A 292 12.42 -6.58 -3.04
C ALA A 292 11.72 -5.34 -2.45
N TYR A 293 10.44 -5.12 -2.74
CA TYR A 293 9.71 -3.99 -2.15
C TYR A 293 9.69 -4.04 -0.63
N CYS A 294 9.42 -5.22 -0.06
CA CYS A 294 9.41 -5.43 1.38
C CYS A 294 10.78 -5.12 1.98
N ALA A 295 11.86 -5.69 1.44
CA ALA A 295 13.22 -5.44 1.88
C ALA A 295 13.59 -3.95 1.82
N TYR A 296 13.38 -3.29 0.67
CA TYR A 296 13.68 -1.87 0.51
C TYR A 296 12.84 -0.97 1.41
N SER A 297 11.55 -1.29 1.59
CA SER A 297 10.65 -0.53 2.46
C SER A 297 10.83 -0.80 3.94
N HIS A 298 11.74 -1.72 4.30
CA HIS A 298 11.93 -2.25 5.65
C HIS A 298 10.63 -2.84 6.23
N MET A 299 9.81 -3.45 5.36
CA MET A 299 8.53 -4.05 5.72
C MET A 299 8.57 -5.57 5.62
N ARG A 300 7.90 -6.21 6.56
CA ARG A 300 7.77 -7.66 6.70
C ARG A 300 6.67 -8.25 5.83
N TYR A 301 5.62 -7.48 5.55
CA TYR A 301 4.46 -8.01 4.87
C TYR A 301 4.32 -7.41 3.48
N GLY A 302 3.80 -8.22 2.56
CA GLY A 302 3.42 -7.81 1.22
C GLY A 302 2.31 -8.72 0.69
N TYR A 303 1.84 -8.47 -0.52
CA TYR A 303 0.86 -9.37 -1.15
C TYR A 303 0.89 -9.30 -2.67
N ILE A 304 0.32 -10.34 -3.31
CA ILE A 304 0.04 -10.40 -4.74
C ILE A 304 -1.44 -10.73 -4.91
N ILE A 305 -2.18 -9.93 -5.66
CA ILE A 305 -3.59 -10.16 -5.98
C ILE A 305 -3.70 -10.66 -7.41
N THR A 306 -4.38 -11.79 -7.61
CA THR A 306 -4.69 -12.36 -8.92
C THR A 306 -6.21 -12.46 -9.12
N ASP A 307 -6.65 -12.86 -10.30
CA ASP A 307 -8.06 -13.17 -10.58
C ASP A 307 -8.53 -14.51 -9.96
N GLU A 308 -7.64 -15.30 -9.37
CA GLU A 308 -8.00 -16.57 -8.69
C GLU A 308 -7.86 -16.49 -7.16
N GLU A 309 -6.96 -15.66 -6.66
CA GLU A 309 -6.58 -15.65 -5.24
C GLU A 309 -5.87 -14.36 -4.81
N LEU A 310 -5.83 -14.15 -3.50
CA LEU A 310 -4.86 -13.29 -2.83
C LEU A 310 -3.74 -14.18 -2.28
N ILE A 311 -2.50 -13.84 -2.60
CA ILE A 311 -1.30 -14.45 -2.01
C ILE A 311 -0.74 -13.45 -1.02
N VAL A 312 -0.93 -13.68 0.27
CA VAL A 312 -0.31 -12.87 1.32
C VAL A 312 1.12 -13.36 1.55
N VAL A 313 2.03 -12.44 1.84
CA VAL A 313 3.47 -12.71 1.93
C VAL A 313 4.01 -12.19 3.26
N ARG A 314 4.89 -12.99 3.86
CA ARG A 314 5.72 -12.64 5.02
C ARG A 314 7.19 -12.83 4.66
N ILE A 315 7.97 -11.77 4.80
CA ILE A 315 9.39 -11.70 4.47
C ILE A 315 10.21 -11.71 5.77
N GLY A 316 11.30 -12.48 5.76
CA GLY A 316 12.30 -12.47 6.82
C GLY A 316 13.70 -12.68 6.29
N THR A 317 14.65 -12.79 7.20
CA THR A 317 16.02 -13.21 6.89
C THR A 317 16.21 -14.70 7.20
N LEU A 318 17.02 -15.38 6.40
CA LEU A 318 17.52 -16.74 6.68
C LEU A 318 18.72 -16.73 7.63
N LEU A 319 19.34 -15.57 7.83
CA LEU A 319 20.56 -15.44 8.58
C LEU A 319 20.25 -15.28 10.07
N GLU A 320 21.02 -15.98 10.90
CA GLU A 320 20.98 -15.78 12.34
C GLU A 320 21.57 -14.40 12.68
N GLN A 321 20.95 -13.71 13.62
CA GLN A 321 21.44 -12.43 14.11
C GLN A 321 22.89 -12.57 14.59
N ARG A 322 23.81 -11.87 13.92
CA ARG A 322 25.19 -11.76 14.38
C ARG A 322 25.22 -10.81 15.57
N LYS A 323 26.11 -11.05 16.54
CA LYS A 323 26.25 -10.13 17.68
C LYS A 323 26.70 -8.77 17.15
N ASN A 324 25.97 -7.70 17.49
CA ASN A 324 26.26 -6.29 17.14
C ASN A 324 26.01 -5.88 15.67
N THR A 325 25.20 -6.60 14.88
CA THR A 325 24.78 -6.08 13.56
C THR A 325 23.80 -4.92 13.71
N ALA A 326 23.96 -3.92 12.85
CA ALA A 326 23.06 -2.79 12.75
C ALA A 326 21.78 -3.17 11.99
N ASP A 327 20.75 -2.33 12.07
CA ASP A 327 19.50 -2.53 11.30
C ASP A 327 19.74 -2.47 9.77
N ASP A 328 20.74 -1.71 9.33
CA ASP A 328 21.12 -1.64 7.91
C ASP A 328 21.60 -3.00 7.38
N ASP A 329 22.29 -3.78 8.23
CA ASP A 329 22.72 -5.14 7.89
C ASP A 329 21.50 -6.07 7.72
N LEU A 330 20.43 -5.87 8.49
CA LEU A 330 19.20 -6.67 8.36
C LEU A 330 18.53 -6.43 7.01
N MET A 331 18.48 -5.18 6.55
CA MET A 331 17.91 -4.85 5.24
C MET A 331 18.73 -5.46 4.11
N GLU A 332 20.06 -5.34 4.15
CA GLU A 332 20.95 -5.92 3.15
C GLU A 332 20.86 -7.46 3.14
N ASP A 333 20.89 -8.09 4.31
CA ASP A 333 20.76 -9.55 4.46
C ASP A 333 19.40 -10.06 3.98
N THR A 334 18.32 -9.35 4.32
CA THR A 334 16.97 -9.69 3.85
C THR A 334 16.84 -9.45 2.34
N PHE A 335 17.52 -8.45 1.81
CA PHE A 335 17.54 -8.21 0.38
C PHE A 335 18.30 -9.32 -0.34
N ASP A 336 19.50 -9.70 0.09
CA ASP A 336 20.33 -10.73 -0.55
C ASP A 336 19.66 -12.11 -0.48
N LYS A 337 19.14 -12.49 0.69
CA LYS A 337 18.59 -13.84 0.97
C LYS A 337 17.27 -13.78 1.72
N PRO A 338 16.18 -13.33 1.06
CA PRO A 338 14.88 -13.25 1.70
C PRO A 338 14.34 -14.66 2.01
N ARG A 339 13.90 -14.86 3.24
CA ARG A 339 12.96 -15.93 3.59
C ARG A 339 11.57 -15.51 3.13
N PHE A 340 11.03 -16.20 2.13
CA PHE A 340 9.71 -15.88 1.55
C PHE A 340 8.65 -16.88 2.02
N GLU A 341 7.77 -16.45 2.92
CA GLU A 341 6.63 -17.25 3.37
C GLU A 341 5.34 -16.74 2.74
N TRP A 342 4.44 -17.61 2.30
CA TRP A 342 3.21 -17.20 1.60
C TRP A 342 1.97 -18.02 1.96
N GLN A 343 0.79 -17.40 1.94
CA GLN A 343 -0.48 -18.11 2.10
C GLN A 343 -1.46 -17.68 1.00
N SER A 344 -2.07 -18.66 0.35
CA SER A 344 -3.10 -18.46 -0.67
C SER A 344 -4.49 -18.37 -0.04
N ILE A 345 -5.23 -17.32 -0.40
CA ILE A 345 -6.63 -17.07 -0.05
C ILE A 345 -7.43 -17.00 -1.36
N PRO A 346 -8.11 -18.09 -1.79
CA PRO A 346 -8.86 -18.11 -3.05
C PRO A 346 -10.05 -17.13 -3.01
N TRP A 347 -10.50 -16.59 -4.14
CA TRP A 347 -11.72 -15.74 -4.14
C TRP A 347 -12.98 -16.52 -3.77
N ASN A 348 -13.03 -17.79 -4.16
CA ASN A 348 -14.15 -18.70 -3.93
C ASN A 348 -13.79 -19.70 -2.83
N HIS A 349 -14.48 -19.59 -1.68
CA HIS A 349 -14.25 -20.44 -0.51
C HIS A 349 -15.17 -21.66 -0.44
N GLY A 350 -16.10 -21.80 -1.39
CA GLY A 350 -17.26 -22.69 -1.26
C GLY A 350 -18.19 -22.23 -0.12
N ASP A 351 -19.24 -23.01 0.16
CA ASP A 351 -20.25 -22.69 1.18
C ASP A 351 -19.76 -22.91 2.64
N ASP A 352 -18.48 -23.19 2.81
CA ASP A 352 -17.87 -23.45 4.10
C ASP A 352 -17.51 -22.12 4.78
N GLY A 353 -18.49 -21.50 5.43
CA GLY A 353 -18.45 -20.16 6.02
C GLY A 353 -17.41 -19.94 7.14
N ALA A 354 -16.52 -20.90 7.38
CA ALA A 354 -15.43 -20.85 8.35
C ALA A 354 -14.08 -20.37 7.75
N LYS A 355 -14.06 -19.84 6.52
CA LYS A 355 -12.80 -19.47 5.85
C LYS A 355 -12.54 -17.96 5.82
N ILE A 356 -11.27 -17.61 5.89
CA ILE A 356 -10.78 -16.25 5.69
C ILE A 356 -11.07 -15.80 4.24
N THR A 357 -11.67 -14.62 4.07
CA THR A 357 -11.91 -14.02 2.76
C THR A 357 -10.78 -13.09 2.33
N VAL A 358 -10.69 -12.78 1.03
CA VAL A 358 -9.68 -11.82 0.51
C VAL A 358 -9.77 -10.45 1.19
N ASN A 359 -10.98 -9.90 1.37
CA ASN A 359 -11.14 -8.60 2.03
C ASN A 359 -10.73 -8.67 3.51
N LEU A 360 -11.11 -9.73 4.23
CA LEU A 360 -10.70 -9.90 5.62
C LEU A 360 -9.18 -10.04 5.75
N ALA A 361 -8.55 -10.82 4.86
CA ALA A 361 -7.12 -11.02 4.79
C ALA A 361 -6.37 -9.70 4.52
N LEU A 362 -6.80 -8.93 3.52
CA LEU A 362 -6.19 -7.64 3.19
C LEU A 362 -6.33 -6.65 4.35
N TRP A 363 -7.52 -6.54 4.95
CA TRP A 363 -7.73 -5.68 6.12
C TRP A 363 -6.78 -6.08 7.27
N ALA A 364 -6.74 -7.37 7.62
CA ALA A 364 -5.87 -7.88 8.67
C ALA A 364 -4.40 -7.57 8.39
N LEU A 365 -3.95 -7.78 7.15
CA LEU A 365 -2.57 -7.53 6.74
C LEU A 365 -2.18 -6.04 6.83
N HIS A 366 -3.09 -5.13 6.50
CA HIS A 366 -2.87 -3.68 6.67
C HIS A 366 -2.70 -3.31 8.16
N VAL A 367 -3.53 -3.88 9.04
CA VAL A 367 -3.43 -3.64 10.47
C VAL A 367 -2.13 -4.23 11.04
N LEU A 368 -1.73 -5.43 10.61
CA LEU A 368 -0.46 -6.06 10.97
C LEU A 368 0.74 -5.21 10.53
N ALA A 369 0.74 -4.77 9.27
CA ALA A 369 1.77 -3.92 8.71
C ALA A 369 1.96 -2.61 9.49
N ALA A 370 0.85 -1.98 9.87
CA ALA A 370 0.88 -0.74 10.65
C ALA A 370 1.27 -0.97 12.13
N SER A 371 0.99 -2.16 12.67
CA SER A 371 1.33 -2.55 14.04
C SER A 371 2.80 -2.97 14.19
N ASN A 372 3.14 -4.16 13.67
CA ASN A 372 4.46 -4.81 13.80
C ASN A 372 5.01 -5.19 12.43
N GLY A 373 4.74 -4.40 11.40
CA GLY A 373 5.15 -4.69 10.03
C GLY A 373 6.61 -4.42 9.70
N LEU A 374 7.45 -4.01 10.65
CA LEU A 374 8.87 -3.79 10.36
C LEU A 374 9.60 -5.13 10.24
N LEU A 375 10.66 -5.17 9.44
CA LEU A 375 11.55 -6.33 9.43
C LEU A 375 12.23 -6.48 10.80
N ASP A 376 12.47 -7.73 11.18
CA ASP A 376 13.19 -8.11 12.40
C ASP A 376 14.01 -9.38 12.10
N TRP A 377 15.08 -9.59 12.86
CA TRP A 377 15.91 -10.79 12.80
C TRP A 377 15.15 -12.04 13.22
N LYS A 378 14.20 -11.87 14.15
CA LYS A 378 13.41 -12.97 14.67
C LYS A 378 11.96 -12.58 14.83
N TYR A 379 11.10 -13.39 14.22
CA TYR A 379 9.67 -13.27 14.39
C TYR A 379 9.14 -14.30 15.36
N SER A 380 8.19 -13.87 16.20
CA SER A 380 7.32 -14.78 16.90
C SER A 380 6.33 -15.44 15.94
N GLU A 381 5.76 -16.55 16.38
CA GLU A 381 4.54 -17.09 15.79
C GLU A 381 3.45 -16.00 15.77
N LEU A 382 2.62 -16.01 14.73
CA LEU A 382 1.56 -15.04 14.51
C LEU A 382 0.55 -15.07 15.66
N SER A 383 0.19 -16.25 16.17
CA SER A 383 -0.71 -16.39 17.34
C SER A 383 -0.19 -15.72 18.61
N LYS A 384 1.12 -15.49 18.72
CA LYS A 384 1.76 -14.84 19.86
C LYS A 384 1.98 -13.33 19.65
N GLU A 385 1.77 -12.85 18.43
CA GLU A 385 1.89 -11.43 18.13
C GLU A 385 0.77 -10.64 18.81
N LYS A 386 1.11 -9.42 19.23
CA LYS A 386 0.15 -8.48 19.81
C LYS A 386 0.11 -7.22 18.98
N ILE A 387 -1.10 -6.75 18.72
CA ILE A 387 -1.30 -5.45 18.10
C ILE A 387 -0.83 -4.36 19.06
N LYS A 388 0.20 -3.61 18.63
CA LYS A 388 0.80 -2.52 19.40
C LYS A 388 0.12 -1.21 19.03
N ARG A 389 -0.29 -0.45 20.05
CA ARG A 389 -0.78 0.92 19.85
C ARG A 389 0.38 1.88 19.60
N ARG A 390 0.08 3.05 19.04
CA ARG A 390 1.04 4.12 18.75
C ARG A 390 2.08 4.36 19.85
N GLU A 391 1.68 4.44 21.12
CA GLU A 391 2.57 4.72 22.24
C GLU A 391 3.67 3.66 22.40
N GLU A 392 3.34 2.40 22.15
CA GLU A 392 4.25 1.26 22.21
C GLU A 392 5.16 1.17 20.97
N GLN A 393 4.79 1.85 19.87
CA GLN A 393 5.56 1.87 18.62
C GLN A 393 6.64 2.96 18.57
N ARG A 394 6.55 4.02 19.39
CA ARG A 394 7.46 5.18 19.32
C ARG A 394 8.96 4.84 19.41
N PRO A 395 9.42 3.91 20.28
CA PRO A 395 10.85 3.60 20.37
C PRO A 395 11.41 3.02 19.07
N LEU A 396 10.61 2.24 18.34
CA LEU A 396 11.01 1.57 17.11
C LEU A 396 11.09 2.53 15.92
N GLN A 397 10.21 3.54 15.90
CA GLN A 397 10.16 4.51 14.81
C GLN A 397 11.31 5.51 14.86
N HIS A 398 11.69 6.00 16.04
CA HIS A 398 12.82 6.93 16.16
C HIS A 398 14.15 6.29 15.76
N ALA A 399 14.37 5.00 16.05
CA ALA A 399 15.56 4.29 15.60
C ALA A 399 15.64 4.22 14.05
N ALA A 400 14.57 3.74 13.40
CA ALA A 400 14.53 3.58 11.95
C ALA A 400 14.47 4.89 11.16
N THR A 401 13.97 5.98 11.75
CA THR A 401 13.87 7.30 11.08
C THR A 401 15.13 8.13 11.33
N SER A 402 15.72 8.03 12.53
CA SER A 402 16.95 8.77 12.88
C SER A 402 18.14 8.32 12.06
N SER A 403 18.31 7.02 11.78
CA SER A 403 19.41 6.55 10.92
C SER A 403 19.31 7.15 9.51
N PHE A 404 18.09 7.19 8.97
CA PHE A 404 17.86 7.66 7.60
C PHE A 404 17.92 9.19 7.45
N GLU A 405 17.43 9.95 8.43
CA GLU A 405 17.46 11.42 8.38
C GLU A 405 18.88 11.98 8.60
N THR A 406 19.73 11.30 9.38
CA THR A 406 21.10 11.75 9.66
C THR A 406 21.98 11.72 8.40
N ASP A 407 21.93 10.62 7.63
CA ASP A 407 22.67 10.46 6.36
C ASP A 407 22.30 11.52 5.30
N MET A 408 21.02 11.91 5.26
CA MET A 408 20.52 12.92 4.32
C MET A 408 21.04 14.33 4.64
N THR A 409 21.19 14.65 5.93
CA THR A 409 21.63 15.98 6.37
C THR A 409 23.13 16.15 6.19
N GLU A 410 23.90 15.08 6.42
CA GLU A 410 25.37 15.07 6.25
C GLU A 410 25.76 15.19 4.77
N SER A 411 25.10 14.46 3.88
CA SER A 411 25.32 14.55 2.42
C SER A 411 24.99 15.93 1.82
N GLN A 412 24.03 16.66 2.41
CA GLN A 412 23.72 18.04 1.98
C GLN A 412 24.74 19.06 2.51
N ASN A 413 25.28 18.84 3.70
CA ASN A 413 26.31 19.72 4.27
C ASN A 413 27.67 19.56 3.57
N GLU A 414 28.05 18.34 3.17
CA GLU A 414 29.29 18.13 2.39
C GLU A 414 29.26 18.85 1.03
N ARG A 415 28.15 18.76 0.30
CA ARG A 415 27.97 19.50 -0.97
C ARG A 415 28.00 21.02 -0.79
N ARG A 416 27.52 21.52 0.34
CA ARG A 416 27.56 22.97 0.66
C ARG A 416 28.99 23.42 0.98
N THR A 417 29.76 22.56 1.64
CA THR A 417 31.16 22.83 2.00
C THR A 417 32.10 22.78 0.79
N GLU A 418 31.82 21.93 -0.20
CA GLU A 418 32.55 21.92 -1.48
C GLU A 418 32.21 23.13 -2.37
N GLN A 419 30.97 23.60 -2.33
CA GLN A 419 30.56 24.79 -3.09
C GLN A 419 31.16 26.09 -2.51
N GLU A 420 31.41 26.16 -1.20
CA GLU A 420 32.06 27.31 -0.55
C GLU A 420 33.60 27.29 -0.68
N ARG A 421 34.22 26.21 -1.15
CA ARG A 421 35.68 26.13 -1.40
C ARG A 421 36.09 26.43 -2.85
N GLY A 422 35.13 26.68 -3.75
CA GLY A 422 35.38 26.87 -5.19
C GLY A 422 35.61 28.32 -5.66
N GLU A 423 35.37 29.35 -4.84
CA GLU A 423 35.49 30.75 -5.26
C GLU A 423 36.74 31.41 -4.65
N GLY A 424 37.89 31.12 -5.26
CA GLY A 424 39.16 31.74 -4.88
C GLY A 424 40.26 31.40 -5.87
N GLY A 425 40.19 31.96 -7.08
CA GLY A 425 41.18 31.75 -8.13
C GLY A 425 41.17 32.83 -9.20
N ASP A 426 42.05 33.81 -8.98
CA ASP A 426 42.60 34.85 -9.86
C ASP A 426 42.11 35.01 -11.31
N SER A 427 41.69 36.24 -11.56
CA SER A 427 41.76 36.95 -12.84
C SER A 427 43.20 37.36 -13.18
N ASP A 428 43.65 37.12 -14.41
CA ASP A 428 44.35 38.13 -15.23
C ASP A 428 44.65 37.64 -16.67
N ALA A 429 44.27 38.51 -17.63
CA ALA A 429 44.80 38.74 -18.99
C ALA A 429 44.86 37.55 -20.01
N GLU A 430 44.70 37.68 -21.33
CA GLU A 430 44.76 38.81 -22.25
C GLU A 430 44.11 38.43 -23.60
N LEU A 431 43.86 39.44 -24.44
CA LEU A 431 43.30 39.44 -25.80
C LEU A 431 43.90 38.41 -26.77
N GLU A 432 43.09 37.86 -27.68
CA GLU A 432 43.12 38.24 -29.11
C GLU A 432 41.96 37.60 -29.92
N SER A 433 41.41 38.39 -30.84
CA SER A 433 40.45 37.98 -31.89
C SER A 433 41.23 37.51 -33.13
N PRO A 434 40.68 36.68 -34.03
CA PRO A 434 39.93 37.27 -35.17
C PRO A 434 38.83 36.41 -35.83
N THR A 435 37.76 37.12 -36.23
CA THR A 435 36.91 37.04 -37.45
C THR A 435 36.52 35.73 -38.19
N ARG A 436 35.21 35.74 -38.57
CA ARG A 436 34.55 35.19 -39.80
C ARG A 436 34.35 33.66 -39.83
N ASN A 437 33.18 33.09 -40.19
CA ASN A 437 32.16 33.45 -41.17
C ASN A 437 30.79 32.82 -40.84
N ALA A 438 29.73 33.49 -41.28
CA ALA A 438 28.34 33.05 -41.23
C ALA A 438 27.98 32.01 -42.30
N VAL A 439 27.18 31.00 -41.96
CA VAL A 439 26.20 30.35 -42.84
C VAL A 439 24.96 29.99 -42.02
N ALA A 440 23.80 30.45 -42.50
CA ALA A 440 22.49 30.33 -41.89
C ALA A 440 21.84 28.96 -42.15
N GLY A 441 21.07 28.47 -41.17
CA GLY A 441 20.14 27.34 -41.31
C GLY A 441 19.13 27.35 -40.15
N PRO A 442 17.81 27.20 -40.40
CA PRO A 442 16.77 27.70 -39.50
C PRO A 442 16.43 26.74 -38.35
N SER A 443 16.29 27.31 -37.15
CA SER A 443 15.79 26.68 -35.94
C SER A 443 14.29 26.41 -36.02
N ARG A 444 13.89 25.18 -35.68
CA ARG A 444 12.52 24.83 -35.28
C ARG A 444 12.45 24.88 -33.76
N GLU A 445 11.78 25.89 -33.21
CA GLU A 445 11.21 25.82 -31.86
C GLU A 445 9.89 25.05 -31.89
N PRO A 446 9.56 24.35 -30.79
CA PRO A 446 8.19 24.37 -30.30
C PRO A 446 8.13 25.02 -28.93
N VAL A 447 7.34 26.09 -28.92
CA VAL A 447 6.77 26.78 -27.76
C VAL A 447 5.95 25.79 -26.92
N TYR A 448 6.26 25.67 -25.63
CA TYR A 448 5.25 25.48 -24.58
C TYR A 448 5.65 26.26 -23.32
N ASN A 449 5.03 27.42 -23.17
CA ASN A 449 4.94 28.15 -21.91
C ASN A 449 3.68 27.71 -21.17
N LEU A 450 3.81 27.22 -19.93
CA LEU A 450 2.74 27.21 -18.94
C LEU A 450 3.31 27.40 -17.51
N ARG A 451 3.59 28.67 -17.22
CA ARG A 451 3.03 29.44 -16.10
C ARG A 451 2.94 28.74 -14.73
N ARG A 452 3.94 28.99 -13.88
CA ARG A 452 3.83 28.93 -12.41
C ARG A 452 2.80 29.98 -11.92
N LYS A 453 1.98 29.60 -10.94
CA LYS A 453 1.31 30.53 -10.01
C LYS A 453 1.67 30.16 -8.56
N PRO A 454 1.79 31.15 -7.66
CA PRO A 454 2.31 30.96 -6.32
C PRO A 454 1.20 30.50 -5.34
N GLN A 455 1.54 29.61 -4.42
CA GLN A 455 0.71 29.33 -3.25
C GLN A 455 0.85 30.47 -2.25
N GLN A 456 -0.28 31.14 -1.97
CA GLN A 456 -0.46 32.05 -0.86
C GLN A 456 -0.58 31.25 0.45
N SER A 457 0.20 31.66 1.44
CA SER A 457 0.07 31.27 2.83
C SER A 457 -1.23 31.82 3.42
N PHE A 458 -2.11 30.95 3.93
CA PHE A 458 -3.20 31.35 4.81
C PHE A 458 -2.83 31.07 6.26
N GLN A 459 -2.74 32.14 7.05
CA GLN A 459 -2.70 32.09 8.51
C GLN A 459 -4.12 31.84 9.03
N SER A 460 -4.29 30.78 9.81
CA SER A 460 -5.54 30.50 10.52
C SER A 460 -5.57 31.30 11.82
N GLN A 461 -6.51 32.23 11.92
CA GLN A 461 -6.84 32.92 13.18
C GLN A 461 -7.74 32.01 14.02
N THR A 462 -7.33 31.76 15.27
CA THR A 462 -8.11 31.07 16.30
C THR A 462 -9.11 32.05 16.92
N SER A 463 -10.42 31.77 16.80
CA SER A 463 -11.45 32.52 17.52
C SER A 463 -11.72 31.89 18.89
N THR A 464 -11.47 32.67 19.93
CA THR A 464 -11.89 32.47 21.32
C THR A 464 -13.41 32.49 21.46
N VAL A 465 -13.98 31.49 22.12
CA VAL A 465 -15.36 31.46 22.64
C VAL A 465 -15.33 31.94 24.10
N PRO A 466 -16.28 32.78 24.54
CA PRO A 466 -16.32 33.25 25.92
C PRO A 466 -17.05 32.27 26.85
N ASP A 467 -16.49 32.15 28.06
CA ASP A 467 -17.07 31.53 29.24
C ASP A 467 -18.39 32.21 29.66
N SER A 468 -19.31 31.40 30.17
CA SER A 468 -20.45 31.85 30.98
C SER A 468 -20.53 30.98 32.24
N ASP A 469 -20.34 31.66 33.36
CA ASP A 469 -20.41 31.20 34.75
C ASP A 469 -21.85 30.92 35.26
N ASP A 470 -21.89 30.39 36.50
CA ASP A 470 -22.98 30.30 37.49
C ASP A 470 -23.86 29.02 37.42
N GLU A 471 -24.11 28.20 38.46
CA GLU A 471 -23.96 28.18 39.95
C GLU A 471 -24.54 26.76 40.40
N PRO A 472 -24.77 26.36 41.69
CA PRO A 472 -23.77 26.00 42.71
C PRO A 472 -24.11 24.73 43.57
N PHE A 473 -23.22 24.40 44.53
CA PHE A 473 -23.36 23.68 45.83
C PHE A 473 -24.01 22.26 45.96
N HIS A 474 -23.21 21.26 46.39
CA HIS A 474 -23.17 20.75 47.79
C HIS A 474 -22.12 19.61 48.01
N SER A 475 -21.11 19.90 48.86
CA SER A 475 -20.55 19.11 50.01
C SER A 475 -20.88 17.59 50.13
N GLN A 476 -20.02 16.64 50.52
CA GLN A 476 -18.84 16.58 51.42
C GLN A 476 -18.30 15.09 51.48
N PRO A 477 -17.32 14.67 52.32
CA PRO A 477 -15.94 14.37 51.95
C PRO A 477 -15.50 12.89 52.10
N GLY A 478 -14.30 12.55 51.60
CA GLY A 478 -13.67 11.25 51.84
C GLY A 478 -12.15 11.32 51.67
N SER A 479 -11.46 11.53 52.78
CA SER A 479 -10.01 11.65 52.93
C SER A 479 -9.27 10.32 52.84
N THR A 480 -8.18 10.27 52.09
CA THR A 480 -6.99 9.50 52.48
C THR A 480 -5.73 10.12 51.90
N GLN A 481 -4.98 10.79 52.79
CA GLN A 481 -3.59 11.16 52.57
C GLN A 481 -2.72 9.89 52.57
N SER A 482 -1.78 9.79 51.64
CA SER A 482 -0.56 9.02 51.85
C SER A 482 0.58 9.67 51.08
N SER A 483 1.38 10.41 51.83
CA SER A 483 2.69 10.93 51.47
C SER A 483 3.64 9.80 51.08
N PHE A 484 4.44 9.99 50.02
CA PHE A 484 5.80 9.44 49.99
C PHE A 484 6.74 10.47 49.34
N ALA A 485 7.54 11.07 50.20
CA ALA A 485 8.72 11.83 49.84
C ALA A 485 9.95 10.90 49.82
N ASN A 486 10.89 11.27 48.96
CA ASN A 486 12.33 11.01 49.04
C ASN A 486 12.84 9.57 49.04
N ARG A 487 13.44 9.17 47.92
CA ARG A 487 14.68 8.38 47.95
C ARG A 487 15.55 8.64 46.71
N LEU A 488 16.40 9.67 46.81
CA LEU A 488 17.63 9.76 46.02
C LEU A 488 18.56 8.64 46.51
N GLN A 489 18.97 7.74 45.62
CA GLN A 489 20.13 6.89 45.83
C GLN A 489 21.13 7.12 44.71
N GLU A 490 22.32 7.53 45.14
CA GLU A 490 23.55 7.65 44.38
C GLU A 490 23.86 6.32 43.66
N VAL A 491 23.98 6.36 42.34
CA VAL A 491 24.63 5.29 41.58
C VAL A 491 26.10 5.65 41.43
N ARG A 492 26.93 4.95 42.21
CA ARG A 492 28.39 4.92 42.08
C ARG A 492 28.78 4.34 40.71
N LEU A 493 29.55 5.11 39.95
CA LEU A 493 30.31 4.64 38.79
C LEU A 493 31.50 3.78 39.26
N PRO A 494 31.74 2.59 38.69
CA PRO A 494 33.03 1.93 38.83
C PRO A 494 33.93 2.25 37.64
N GLY A 495 35.02 2.95 37.93
CA GLY A 495 36.38 2.47 37.65
C GLY A 495 36.81 2.34 36.19
N LYS A 496 37.54 3.36 35.72
CA LYS A 496 38.57 3.23 34.68
C LYS A 496 39.58 2.14 35.08
N ARG A 497 39.89 1.20 34.18
CA ARG A 497 41.17 0.48 34.17
C ARG A 497 41.84 0.67 32.82
N GLN A 498 43.10 1.09 32.91
CA GLN A 498 44.06 1.24 31.82
C GLN A 498 44.66 -0.12 31.45
N LEU A 499 45.01 -0.22 30.16
CA LEU A 499 46.20 -0.84 29.57
C LEU A 499 46.65 -2.21 30.10
N GLU A 500 46.57 -3.20 29.21
CA GLU A 500 47.68 -4.13 28.98
C GLU A 500 47.69 -4.49 27.49
N GLU A 501 48.78 -4.10 26.84
CA GLU A 501 49.23 -4.61 25.55
C GLU A 501 49.64 -6.06 25.77
N ASP A 502 49.24 -6.97 24.88
CA ASP A 502 50.12 -8.07 24.50
C ASP A 502 49.76 -8.58 23.11
N GLU A 503 50.82 -8.60 22.31
CA GLU A 503 50.95 -9.05 20.94
C GLU A 503 50.99 -10.60 20.90
N VAL A 504 51.03 -11.16 19.67
CA VAL A 504 51.51 -12.51 19.30
C VAL A 504 50.45 -13.47 18.71
N GLU A 505 50.57 -13.57 17.39
CA GLU A 505 50.60 -14.78 16.55
C GLU A 505 49.43 -15.12 15.63
N ALA A 506 49.73 -14.87 14.35
CA ALA A 506 49.09 -15.39 13.16
C ALA A 506 49.03 -16.92 13.16
N ARG A 507 47.82 -17.47 12.93
CA ARG A 507 47.64 -18.84 12.45
C ARG A 507 47.05 -18.84 11.04
N LYS A 508 47.95 -19.13 10.09
CA LYS A 508 47.63 -19.58 8.73
C LYS A 508 46.82 -20.88 8.81
N ILE A 509 45.63 -20.89 8.23
CA ILE A 509 44.83 -22.10 7.98
C ILE A 509 45.20 -22.64 6.58
N PRO A 510 45.66 -23.89 6.44
CA PRO A 510 45.92 -24.49 5.14
C PRO A 510 44.61 -24.96 4.48
N ARG A 511 44.43 -24.59 3.21
CA ARG A 511 43.41 -25.16 2.31
C ARG A 511 43.75 -26.64 2.06
N HIS A 512 42.96 -27.56 2.60
CA HIS A 512 43.04 -28.97 2.25
C HIS A 512 42.32 -29.26 0.92
N GLY A 513 43.04 -30.00 0.08
CA GLY A 513 42.66 -30.34 -1.28
C GLY A 513 41.54 -31.37 -1.37
N LYS A 514 40.83 -31.27 -2.49
CA LYS A 514 39.79 -32.21 -2.93
C LYS A 514 40.41 -33.59 -3.21
N SER A 515 40.12 -34.58 -2.35
CA SER A 515 40.34 -35.99 -2.68
C SER A 515 39.06 -36.61 -3.25
N LYS A 516 39.10 -36.98 -4.53
CA LYS A 516 38.11 -37.84 -5.18
C LYS A 516 38.15 -39.23 -4.55
N GLN A 517 37.09 -39.63 -3.84
CA GLN A 517 36.88 -41.02 -3.43
C GLN A 517 35.94 -41.73 -4.42
N LYS A 518 36.51 -42.68 -5.17
CA LYS A 518 35.79 -43.67 -5.98
C LYS A 518 35.07 -44.65 -5.03
N ARG A 519 33.76 -44.84 -5.21
CA ARG A 519 33.01 -45.97 -4.63
C ARG A 519 33.27 -47.23 -5.47
N PRO A 520 33.56 -48.40 -4.87
CA PRO A 520 33.44 -49.68 -5.56
C PRO A 520 32.02 -50.24 -5.44
N LEU A 521 31.54 -50.81 -6.54
CA LEU A 521 30.39 -51.70 -6.59
C LEU A 521 30.65 -52.94 -5.73
N ALA A 522 29.66 -53.34 -4.95
CA ALA A 522 29.54 -54.70 -4.42
C ALA A 522 28.14 -55.21 -4.71
N SER A 523 28.08 -56.14 -5.66
CA SER A 523 27.08 -57.19 -5.77
C SER A 523 27.07 -58.03 -4.49
N ASN A 524 25.89 -58.40 -4.00
CA ASN A 524 25.55 -59.82 -3.85
C ASN A 524 24.09 -60.04 -3.46
N ILE A 525 23.61 -61.14 -4.04
CA ILE A 525 22.34 -61.82 -3.93
C ILE A 525 22.24 -62.57 -2.59
N SER A 526 21.08 -62.51 -1.94
CA SER A 526 20.35 -63.69 -1.43
C SER A 526 18.86 -63.38 -1.38
#